data_AF-A0A444U8X5-F1
#
_entry.id   AF-A0A444U8X5-F1
#
_cell.length_a   1.000
_cell.length_b   1.000
_cell.length_c   1.000
_cell.angle_alpha   90.00
_cell.angle_beta   90.00
_cell.angle_gamma   90.00
#
_symmetry.space_group_name_H-M   'P 1'
#
loop_
_entity.id
_entity.type
_entity.pdbx_description
1 polymer ?
#
loop_
_entity_poly.entity_id
_entity_poly.type
_entity_poly.pdbx_seq_one_letter_code
_entity_poly.pdbx_strand_id
1 'polypeptide(L)'
;MIMILKRYIHAERAGLWEEHPAEVEKMLPYLVAARHYRYDSCIPCYLAAMRELSSVAPDVACAFRDGHSTVRQTSRKFNGIWSDMALEKTYNHDAKTQLFHGVSLQPAAMEKYLQALPVLTAVSEQTKAMAHLGQYNQKHHEE
;
A
#
# COMPACT_ATOMS: atom_id res chain seq x y z
N MET A 1 -14.57 -17.73 8.73
CA MET A 1 -13.98 -16.72 7.82
C MET A 1 -14.26 -15.27 8.21
N ILE A 2 -15.52 -14.80 8.24
CA ILE A 2 -15.85 -13.36 8.41
C ILE A 2 -15.17 -12.70 9.62
N MET A 3 -15.14 -13.38 10.78
CA MET A 3 -14.50 -12.84 11.98
C MET A 3 -12.98 -12.72 11.85
N ILE A 4 -12.33 -13.65 11.14
CA ILE A 4 -10.89 -13.61 10.86
C ILE A 4 -10.59 -12.39 9.99
N LEU A 5 -11.38 -12.20 8.92
CA LEU A 5 -11.21 -11.05 8.03
C LEU A 5 -11.42 -9.71 8.74
N LYS A 6 -12.40 -9.61 9.64
CA LYS A 6 -12.62 -8.39 10.44
C LYS A 6 -11.43 -8.08 11.34
N ARG A 7 -10.84 -9.10 11.99
CA ARG A 7 -9.66 -8.95 12.85
C ARG A 7 -8.43 -8.60 12.03
N TYR A 8 -8.25 -9.23 10.89
CA TYR A 8 -7.20 -8.89 9.93
C TYR A 8 -7.30 -7.41 9.50
N ILE A 9 -8.45 -6.96 9.01
CA ILE A 9 -8.67 -5.56 8.63
C ILE A 9 -8.41 -4.63 9.82
N HIS A 10 -8.77 -5.05 11.03
CA HIS A 10 -8.52 -4.26 12.22
C HIS A 10 -7.03 -4.12 12.52
N ALA A 11 -6.31 -5.25 12.58
CA ALA A 11 -4.89 -5.30 12.82
C ALA A 11 -4.14 -4.39 11.84
N GLU A 12 -4.51 -4.47 10.57
CA GLU A 12 -3.98 -3.62 9.51
C GLU A 12 -4.22 -2.14 9.75
N ARG A 13 -5.49 -1.73 9.82
CA ARG A 13 -5.84 -0.32 9.89
C ARG A 13 -5.38 0.35 11.18
N ALA A 14 -5.15 -0.44 12.23
CA ALA A 14 -4.60 -0.01 13.50
C ALA A 14 -3.07 -0.13 13.61
N GLY A 15 -2.39 -0.80 12.66
CA GLY A 15 -0.94 -1.03 12.71
C GLY A 15 -0.51 -2.04 13.78
N LEU A 16 -1.36 -3.01 14.13
CA LEU A 16 -1.08 -4.05 15.11
C LEU A 16 -0.36 -5.21 14.44
N TRP A 17 0.97 -5.09 14.38
CA TRP A 17 1.78 -6.02 13.61
C TRP A 17 1.70 -7.47 14.08
N GLU A 18 1.66 -7.75 15.38
CA GLU A 18 1.63 -9.15 15.87
C GLU A 18 0.31 -9.86 15.53
N GLU A 19 -0.80 -9.11 15.47
CA GLU A 19 -2.11 -9.66 15.11
C GLU A 19 -2.23 -9.93 13.60
N HIS A 20 -1.51 -9.16 12.78
CA HIS A 20 -1.58 -9.26 11.33
C HIS A 20 -1.21 -10.66 10.78
N PRO A 21 0.02 -11.19 10.96
CA PRO A 21 0.40 -12.50 10.42
C PRO A 21 -0.38 -13.63 11.09
N ALA A 22 -0.80 -13.46 12.35
CA ALA A 22 -1.62 -14.43 13.06
C ALA A 22 -3.01 -14.59 12.41
N GLU A 23 -3.64 -13.51 11.95
CA GLU A 23 -4.91 -13.60 11.22
C GLU A 23 -4.70 -14.05 9.77
N VAL A 24 -3.58 -13.70 9.11
CA VAL A 24 -3.20 -14.25 7.79
C VAL A 24 -3.09 -15.77 7.82
N GLU A 25 -2.42 -16.33 8.82
CA GLU A 25 -2.29 -17.78 9.01
C GLU A 25 -3.66 -18.45 9.17
N LYS A 26 -4.58 -17.84 9.92
CA LYS A 26 -5.95 -18.36 10.10
C LYS A 26 -6.79 -18.29 8.83
N MET A 27 -6.47 -17.40 7.88
CA MET A 27 -7.15 -17.31 6.58
C MET A 27 -6.69 -18.41 5.61
N LEU A 28 -5.50 -18.98 5.79
CA LEU A 28 -4.88 -19.90 4.82
C LEU A 28 -5.76 -21.11 4.44
N PRO A 29 -6.42 -21.84 5.37
CA PRO A 29 -7.26 -22.99 4.99
C PRO A 29 -8.40 -22.61 4.05
N TYR A 30 -8.93 -21.40 4.19
CA TYR A 30 -10.02 -20.92 3.35
C TYR A 30 -9.52 -20.46 1.97
N LEU A 31 -8.32 -19.88 1.88
CA LEU A 31 -7.72 -19.50 0.59
C LEU A 31 -7.40 -20.74 -0.26
N VAL A 32 -6.93 -21.80 0.38
CA VAL A 32 -6.72 -23.12 -0.24
C VAL A 32 -8.06 -23.69 -0.71
N ALA A 33 -9.08 -23.71 0.15
CA ALA A 33 -10.41 -24.22 -0.20
C ALA A 33 -11.07 -23.43 -1.35
N ALA A 34 -10.86 -22.10 -1.39
CA ALA A 34 -11.34 -21.21 -2.44
C ALA A 34 -10.50 -21.26 -3.73
N ARG A 35 -9.45 -22.09 -3.79
CA ARG A 35 -8.58 -22.27 -4.98
C ARG A 35 -7.88 -20.98 -5.42
N HIS A 36 -7.52 -20.13 -4.46
CA HIS A 36 -6.70 -18.94 -4.72
C HIS A 36 -5.21 -19.33 -4.86
N TYR A 37 -4.88 -20.07 -5.93
CA TYR A 37 -3.58 -20.73 -6.16
C TYR A 37 -2.34 -19.82 -6.28
N ARG A 38 -2.55 -18.50 -6.39
CA ARG A 38 -1.46 -17.52 -6.35
C ARG A 38 -1.12 -17.13 -4.91
N TYR A 39 -2.12 -17.15 -4.02
CA TYR A 39 -1.97 -16.73 -2.63
C TYR A 39 -1.64 -17.91 -1.72
N ASP A 40 -2.16 -19.10 -1.99
CA ASP A 40 -1.86 -20.31 -1.22
C ASP A 40 -0.37 -20.69 -1.22
N SER A 41 0.36 -20.36 -2.28
CA SER A 41 1.80 -20.62 -2.45
C SER A 41 2.66 -19.49 -1.87
N CYS A 42 2.25 -18.23 -2.02
CA CYS A 42 3.00 -17.09 -1.51
C CYS A 42 2.82 -16.86 -0.01
N ILE A 43 1.63 -17.10 0.55
CA ILE A 43 1.34 -16.82 1.97
C ILE A 43 2.20 -17.65 2.93
N PRO A 44 2.41 -18.96 2.72
CA PRO A 44 3.31 -19.73 3.58
C PRO A 44 4.74 -19.19 3.58
N CYS A 45 5.27 -18.79 2.42
CA CYS A 45 6.59 -18.17 2.30
C CYS A 45 6.64 -16.83 3.04
N TYR A 46 5.60 -16.01 2.90
CA TYR A 46 5.44 -14.77 3.64
C TYR A 46 5.43 -15.01 5.16
N LEU A 47 4.61 -15.95 5.65
CA LEU A 47 4.52 -16.27 7.08
C LEU A 47 5.86 -16.78 7.65
N ALA A 48 6.59 -17.59 6.90
CA ALA A 48 7.93 -18.04 7.29
C ALA A 48 8.88 -16.85 7.43
N ALA A 49 8.91 -15.95 6.45
CA ALA A 49 9.73 -14.74 6.51
C ALA A 49 9.34 -13.83 7.68
N MET A 50 8.04 -13.70 7.99
CA MET A 50 7.57 -12.88 9.11
C MET A 50 7.95 -13.47 10.47
N ARG A 51 8.00 -14.80 10.61
CA ARG A 51 8.48 -15.48 11.83
C ARG A 51 9.97 -15.25 12.08
N GLU A 52 10.76 -15.20 11.01
CA GLU A 52 12.21 -14.98 11.08
C GLU A 52 12.57 -13.49 11.11
N LEU A 53 11.62 -12.58 10.92
CA LEU A 53 11.86 -11.14 10.78
C LEU A 53 12.65 -10.56 11.97
N SER A 54 12.36 -10.99 13.20
CA SER A 54 13.08 -10.50 14.39
C SER A 54 14.55 -10.94 14.42
N SER A 55 14.91 -12.02 13.75
CA SER A 55 16.28 -12.52 13.65
C SER A 55 17.01 -11.94 12.43
N VAL A 56 16.31 -11.79 11.30
CA VAL A 56 16.91 -11.34 10.02
C VAL A 56 17.05 -9.83 9.97
N ALA A 57 16.03 -9.11 10.47
CA ALA A 57 15.95 -7.65 10.41
C ALA A 57 15.29 -7.09 11.70
N PRO A 58 16.01 -7.09 12.82
CA PRO A 58 15.47 -6.67 14.13
C PRO A 58 14.95 -5.23 14.11
N ASP A 59 15.61 -4.33 13.38
CA ASP A 59 15.21 -2.92 13.26
C ASP A 59 13.85 -2.79 12.57
N VAL A 60 13.61 -3.61 11.54
CA VAL A 60 12.32 -3.65 10.82
C VAL A 60 11.24 -4.26 11.71
N ALA A 61 11.56 -5.34 12.43
CA ALA A 61 10.64 -5.94 13.39
C ALA A 61 10.23 -4.93 14.50
N CYS A 62 11.18 -4.14 14.99
CA CYS A 62 10.91 -3.07 15.94
C CYS A 62 9.98 -2.01 15.35
N ALA A 63 10.33 -1.48 14.18
CA ALA A 63 9.50 -0.48 13.50
C ALA A 63 8.08 -0.98 13.22
N PHE A 64 7.92 -2.24 12.85
CA PHE A 64 6.60 -2.84 12.63
C PHE A 64 5.78 -2.93 13.93
N ARG A 65 6.39 -3.31 15.05
CA ARG A 65 5.72 -3.30 16.37
C ARG A 65 5.33 -1.90 16.82
N ASP A 66 6.12 -0.89 16.46
CA ASP A 66 5.81 0.53 16.72
C ASP A 66 4.68 1.06 15.82
N GLY A 67 4.15 0.23 14.92
CA GLY A 67 3.02 0.55 14.04
C GLY A 67 3.44 1.12 12.68
N HIS A 68 4.74 1.15 12.36
CA HIS A 68 5.26 1.57 11.06
C HIS A 68 5.12 0.50 9.96
N SER A 69 4.45 -0.62 10.25
CA SER A 69 4.00 -1.59 9.23
C SER A 69 2.92 -1.02 8.31
N THR A 70 2.25 0.07 8.70
CA THR A 70 1.20 0.71 7.90
C THR A 70 1.47 2.20 7.67
N VAL A 71 0.99 2.70 6.54
CA VAL A 71 1.06 4.11 6.16
C VAL A 71 -0.25 4.79 6.54
N ARG A 72 -0.16 5.98 7.15
CA ARG A 72 -1.31 6.80 7.51
C ARG A 72 -1.18 8.17 6.87
N GLN A 73 -2.19 8.58 6.11
CA GLN A 73 -2.24 9.93 5.53
C GLN A 73 -2.66 10.99 6.56
N THR A 74 -3.39 10.60 7.60
CA THR A 74 -3.85 11.50 8.67
C THR A 74 -3.60 10.89 10.04
N SER A 75 -3.68 11.68 11.10
CA SER A 75 -3.48 11.22 12.49
C SER A 75 -4.67 10.44 13.09
N ARG A 76 -5.68 10.10 12.28
CA ARG A 76 -6.86 9.37 12.75
C ARG A 76 -6.52 7.94 13.16
N LYS A 77 -7.17 7.46 14.21
CA LYS A 77 -7.12 6.06 14.63
C LYS A 77 -7.94 5.25 13.61
N PHE A 78 -7.41 4.16 13.05
CA PHE A 78 -8.07 3.29 12.05
C PHE A 78 -8.07 3.76 10.57
N ASN A 79 -6.97 4.36 10.11
CA ASN A 79 -6.79 4.78 8.72
C ASN A 79 -5.54 4.21 8.04
N GLY A 80 -4.89 3.23 8.68
CA GLY A 80 -3.73 2.55 8.10
C GLY A 80 -4.07 1.90 6.76
N ILE A 81 -3.15 2.04 5.82
CA ILE A 81 -3.13 1.34 4.54
C ILE A 81 -1.75 0.74 4.32
N TRP A 82 -1.69 -0.28 3.46
CA TRP A 82 -0.42 -0.88 3.05
C TRP A 82 0.46 0.11 2.30
N SER A 83 1.77 -0.06 2.43
CA SER A 83 2.76 0.76 1.72
C SER A 83 2.54 0.72 0.22
N ASP A 84 2.30 -0.46 -0.35
CA ASP A 84 1.99 -0.64 -1.77
C ASP A 84 0.71 0.11 -2.17
N MET A 85 -0.36 -0.04 -1.39
CA MET A 85 -1.61 0.69 -1.62
C MET A 85 -1.45 2.21 -1.45
N ALA A 86 -0.59 2.64 -0.53
CA ALA A 86 -0.27 4.05 -0.34
C ALA A 86 0.45 4.60 -1.57
N LEU A 87 1.46 3.87 -2.06
CA LEU A 87 2.24 4.20 -3.25
C LEU A 87 1.34 4.24 -4.49
N GLU A 88 0.43 3.28 -4.65
CA GLU A 88 -0.55 3.28 -5.74
C GLU A 88 -1.49 4.48 -5.71
N LYS A 89 -1.93 4.90 -4.51
CA LYS A 89 -2.83 6.03 -4.31
C LYS A 89 -2.16 7.40 -4.34
N THR A 90 -0.83 7.46 -4.25
CA THR A 90 -0.06 8.70 -4.29
C THR A 90 0.83 8.72 -5.52
N TYR A 91 2.05 8.22 -5.41
CA TYR A 91 3.08 8.36 -6.43
C TYR A 91 2.69 7.73 -7.77
N ASN A 92 2.14 6.52 -7.80
CA ASN A 92 1.78 5.91 -9.09
C ASN A 92 0.56 6.59 -9.71
N HIS A 93 -0.41 7.02 -8.90
CA HIS A 93 -1.53 7.82 -9.38
C HIS A 93 -1.04 9.14 -10.00
N ASP A 94 -0.16 9.85 -9.31
CA ASP A 94 0.37 11.15 -9.73
C ASP A 94 1.32 11.01 -10.92
N ALA A 95 2.09 9.92 -10.98
CA ALA A 95 3.00 9.61 -12.08
C ALA A 95 2.27 9.14 -13.35
N LYS A 96 1.03 8.67 -13.25
CA LYS A 96 0.18 8.34 -14.41
C LYS A 96 -0.31 9.58 -15.17
N THR A 97 0.11 10.78 -14.78
CA THR A 97 -0.16 12.00 -15.55
C THR A 97 0.62 12.00 -16.88
N GLN A 98 0.00 12.50 -17.95
CA GLN A 98 0.62 12.65 -19.28
C GLN A 98 1.87 13.57 -19.28
N LEU A 99 2.16 14.23 -18.17
CA LEU A 99 3.37 15.03 -17.98
C LEU A 99 4.65 14.19 -18.05
N PHE A 100 4.60 12.89 -17.77
CA PHE A 100 5.79 12.05 -17.68
C PHE A 100 5.71 10.85 -18.63
N HIS A 101 6.36 10.99 -19.79
CA HIS A 101 6.56 9.87 -20.72
C HIS A 101 7.91 9.21 -20.44
N GLY A 102 7.89 8.14 -19.65
CA GLY A 102 9.07 7.37 -19.27
C GLY A 102 9.77 7.92 -18.02
N VAL A 103 10.10 7.02 -17.08
CA VAL A 103 10.89 7.37 -15.90
C VAL A 103 12.36 7.18 -16.24
N SER A 104 13.18 8.22 -16.08
CA SER A 104 14.63 8.10 -16.22
C SER A 104 15.17 7.19 -15.10
N LEU A 105 15.98 6.19 -15.48
CA LEU A 105 16.64 5.28 -14.53
C LEU A 105 17.86 5.90 -13.85
N GLN A 106 18.25 7.12 -14.23
CA GLN A 106 19.36 7.82 -13.58
C GLN A 106 18.95 8.22 -12.15
N PRO A 107 19.66 7.78 -11.10
CA PRO A 107 19.23 7.95 -9.71
C PRO A 107 18.96 9.40 -9.31
N ALA A 108 19.84 10.33 -9.69
CA ALA A 108 19.69 11.75 -9.39
C ALA A 108 18.46 12.38 -10.08
N ALA A 109 18.13 11.90 -11.28
CA ALA A 109 16.94 12.36 -11.99
C ALA A 109 15.68 11.79 -11.31
N MET A 110 15.68 10.50 -11.00
CA MET A 110 14.58 9.82 -10.31
C MET A 110 14.27 10.46 -8.96
N GLU A 111 15.28 10.76 -8.14
CA GLU A 111 15.10 11.43 -6.84
C GLU A 111 14.44 12.80 -7.01
N LYS A 112 14.96 13.62 -7.93
CA LYS A 112 14.40 14.94 -8.23
C LYS A 112 12.94 14.83 -8.69
N TYR A 113 12.61 13.83 -9.52
CA TYR A 113 11.25 13.61 -9.98
C TYR A 113 10.32 13.15 -8.86
N LEU A 114 10.73 12.18 -8.04
CA LEU A 114 9.92 11.68 -6.92
C LEU A 114 9.61 12.80 -5.92
N GLN A 115 10.57 13.70 -5.66
CA GLN A 115 10.36 14.86 -4.79
C GLN A 115 9.44 15.91 -5.41
N ALA A 116 9.58 16.18 -6.71
CA ALA A 116 8.79 17.22 -7.39
C ALA A 116 7.36 16.78 -7.73
N LEU A 117 7.14 15.48 -7.96
CA LEU A 117 5.87 14.95 -8.50
C LEU A 117 4.64 15.37 -7.69
N PRO A 118 4.58 15.25 -6.35
CA PRO A 118 3.40 15.67 -5.59
C PRO A 118 3.09 17.17 -5.74
N VAL A 119 4.13 18.00 -5.81
CA VAL A 119 4.00 19.45 -5.98
C VAL A 119 3.48 19.79 -7.37
N LEU A 120 4.03 19.16 -8.42
CA LEU A 120 3.60 19.37 -9.80
C LEU A 120 2.15 18.94 -10.02
N THR A 121 1.75 17.80 -9.45
CA THR A 121 0.36 17.34 -9.49
C THR A 121 -0.57 18.33 -8.78
N ALA A 122 -0.20 18.81 -7.59
CA ALA A 122 -1.00 19.80 -6.87
C ALA A 122 -1.20 21.11 -7.67
N VAL A 123 -0.15 21.63 -8.30
CA VAL A 123 -0.23 22.82 -9.16
C VAL A 123 -1.11 22.56 -10.39
N SER A 124 -0.97 21.38 -11.01
CA SER A 124 -1.79 20.99 -12.17
C SER A 124 -3.28 20.93 -11.81
N GLU A 125 -3.62 20.28 -10.70
CA GLU A 125 -5.01 20.17 -10.23
C GLU A 125 -5.59 21.53 -9.85
N GLN A 126 -4.82 22.39 -9.17
CA GLN A 126 -5.24 23.78 -8.90
C GLN A 126 -5.49 24.56 -10.19
N THR A 127 -4.64 24.40 -11.21
CA THR A 127 -4.79 25.05 -12.51
C THR A 127 -6.03 24.57 -13.25
N LYS A 128 -6.29 23.26 -13.26
CA LYS A 128 -7.52 22.69 -13.83
C LYS A 128 -8.76 23.22 -13.11
N ALA A 129 -8.72 23.32 -11.78
CA ALA A 129 -9.80 23.87 -10.99
C ALA A 129 -10.08 25.35 -11.33
N MET A 130 -9.03 26.17 -11.46
CA MET A 130 -9.14 27.58 -11.88
C MET A 130 -9.72 27.73 -13.29
N ALA A 131 -9.37 26.82 -14.20
CA ALA A 131 -9.89 26.81 -15.57
C ALA A 131 -11.30 26.20 -15.68
N HIS A 132 -11.93 25.82 -14.56
CA HIS A 132 -13.20 25.09 -14.52
C HIS A 132 -13.19 23.76 -15.30
N LEU A 133 -12.02 23.15 -15.45
CA LEU A 133 -11.81 21.85 -16.09
C LEU A 133 -11.94 20.68 -15.09
N GLY A 134 -12.64 20.90 -13.98
CA GLY A 134 -12.78 19.94 -12.89
C GLY A 134 -13.52 18.67 -13.30
N GLN A 135 -12.74 17.58 -13.49
CA GLN A 135 -13.10 16.17 -13.65
C GLN A 135 -13.87 15.77 -14.92
N TYR A 136 -13.10 15.48 -15.99
CA TYR A 136 -13.56 14.63 -17.09
C TYR A 136 -13.20 13.16 -16.80
N ASN A 137 -14.21 12.38 -16.41
CA ASN A 137 -14.32 10.91 -16.48
C ASN A 137 -13.07 10.07 -16.11
N GLN A 138 -13.04 9.56 -14.87
CA GLN A 138 -12.54 8.19 -14.67
C GLN A 138 -13.52 7.25 -15.39
N LYS A 139 -13.21 6.87 -16.64
CA LYS A 139 -13.80 5.66 -17.21
C LYS A 139 -13.38 4.52 -16.29
N HIS A 140 -14.35 3.99 -15.54
CA HIS A 140 -14.21 2.70 -14.90
C HIS A 140 -13.82 1.71 -16.00
N HIS A 141 -12.73 0.96 -15.79
CA HIS A 141 -12.53 -0.28 -16.51
C HIS A 141 -13.67 -1.21 -16.08
N GLU A 142 -14.74 -1.23 -16.87
CA GLU A 142 -15.72 -2.31 -16.88
C GLU A 142 -15.03 -3.53 -17.49
N GLU A 143 -14.86 -4.57 -16.69
CA GLU A 143 -14.64 -5.94 -17.15
C GLU A 143 -15.97 -6.54 -17.64
#